data_AF-A0A2I0HU84-F1
#
_entry.id   AF-A0A2I0HU84-F1
#
_cell.length_a   1.000
_cell.length_b   1.000
_cell.length_c   1.000
_cell.angle_alpha   90.00
_cell.angle_beta   90.00
_cell.angle_gamma   90.00
#
_symmetry.space_group_name_H-M   'P 1'
#
loop_
_entity.id
_entity.type
_entity.pdbx_description
1 polymer ?
#
loop_
_entity_poly.entity_id
_entity_poly.type
_entity_poly.pdbx_seq_one_letter_code
_entity_poly.pdbx_strand_id
1 'polypeptide(L)'
;MLTLVEYLLLLYRALLPTPVWYRFFLNKEYGSLFSSLMTGLYLTFKLTSVVEKVQCFFTALRALSRKEVHYGAYATAEQVNAAGDLCAICQEKMHAPILLRCKHIFCEDCVSEWFERERTCPLCRALVKSADLRSFGDGSTSLFFQLF
;
A
#
# COMPACT_ATOMS: atom_id res chain seq x y z
N MET A 1 -3.73 -5.27 6.29
CA MET A 1 -5.21 -5.36 6.35
C MET A 1 -5.87 -4.03 5.98
N LEU A 2 -5.51 -2.90 6.60
CA LEU A 2 -6.04 -1.57 6.24
C LEU A 2 -5.90 -1.23 4.74
N THR A 3 -4.74 -1.51 4.16
CA THR A 3 -4.47 -1.30 2.71
C THR A 3 -5.41 -2.11 1.80
N LEU A 4 -5.83 -3.31 2.18
CA LEU A 4 -6.80 -4.08 1.39
C LEU A 4 -8.18 -3.47 1.42
N VAL A 5 -8.63 -3.08 2.62
CA VAL A 5 -9.94 -2.44 2.80
C VAL A 5 -9.99 -1.16 1.98
N GLU A 6 -8.90 -0.41 1.97
CA GLU A 6 -8.78 0.79 1.15
C GLU A 6 -8.90 0.50 -0.35
N TYR A 7 -8.09 -0.43 -0.90
CA TYR A 7 -8.17 -0.76 -2.33
C TYR A 7 -9.54 -1.34 -2.72
N LEU A 8 -10.18 -2.09 -1.83
CA LEU A 8 -11.54 -2.60 -2.03
C LEU A 8 -12.57 -1.45 -2.10
N LEU A 9 -12.47 -0.46 -1.20
CA LEU A 9 -13.34 0.71 -1.22
C LEU A 9 -13.10 1.59 -2.45
N LEU A 10 -11.85 1.71 -2.91
CA LEU A 10 -11.51 2.41 -4.17
C LEU A 10 -12.12 1.70 -5.38
N LEU A 11 -12.10 0.36 -5.42
CA LEU A 11 -12.75 -0.42 -6.47
C LEU A 11 -14.27 -0.23 -6.44
N TYR A 12 -14.88 -0.30 -5.25
CA TYR A 12 -16.31 -0.09 -5.05
C TYR A 12 -16.75 1.29 -5.55
N ARG A 13 -16.04 2.36 -5.15
CA ARG A 13 -16.32 3.73 -5.59
C ARG A 13 -16.15 3.91 -7.11
N ALA A 14 -15.21 3.20 -7.73
CA ALA A 14 -15.00 3.27 -9.17
C ALA A 14 -16.11 2.59 -9.97
N LEU A 15 -16.67 1.49 -9.46
CA LEU A 15 -17.68 0.66 -10.14
C LEU A 15 -19.11 1.17 -9.99
N LEU A 16 -19.45 1.81 -8.87
CA LEU A 16 -20.83 2.20 -8.55
C LEU A 16 -21.45 3.20 -9.54
N PRO A 17 -20.75 4.24 -10.02
CA PRO A 17 -21.30 5.17 -11.01
C PRO A 17 -21.31 4.63 -12.45
N THR A 18 -20.51 3.61 -12.74
CA THR A 18 -20.33 3.04 -14.09
C THR A 18 -21.62 2.71 -14.83
N PRO A 19 -22.59 1.98 -14.24
CA PRO A 19 -23.84 1.66 -14.94
C PRO A 19 -24.71 2.90 -15.22
N VAL A 20 -24.61 3.95 -14.39
CA VAL A 20 -25.40 5.18 -14.55
C VAL A 20 -24.88 5.98 -15.75
N TRP A 21 -23.57 6.23 -15.79
CA TRP A 21 -22.94 6.96 -16.88
C TRP A 21 -22.93 6.19 -18.20
N TYR A 22 -22.77 4.86 -18.16
CA TYR A 22 -22.89 4.03 -19.35
C TYR A 22 -24.28 4.18 -20.00
N ARG A 23 -25.35 4.18 -19.21
CA ARG A 23 -26.72 4.44 -19.71
C ARG A 23 -26.88 5.86 -20.24
N PHE A 24 -26.30 6.84 -19.56
CA PHE A 24 -26.33 8.24 -19.99
C PHE A 24 -25.66 8.43 -21.36
N PHE A 25 -24.44 7.90 -21.55
CA PHE A 25 -23.72 8.03 -22.83
C PHE A 25 -24.32 7.19 -23.96
N LEU A 26 -24.98 6.07 -23.64
CA LEU A 26 -25.72 5.27 -24.63
C LEU A 26 -27.02 5.94 -25.13
N ASN A 27 -27.47 7.03 -24.50
CA ASN A 27 -28.69 7.69 -24.94
C ASN A 27 -28.51 8.29 -26.34
N LYS A 28 -29.24 7.73 -27.31
CA LYS A 28 -29.18 8.12 -28.73
C LYS A 28 -29.88 9.44 -29.04
N GLU A 29 -30.63 10.01 -28.09
CA GLU A 29 -31.28 11.32 -28.24
C GLU A 29 -30.27 12.45 -28.52
N TYR A 30 -29.01 12.28 -28.07
CA TYR A 30 -27.91 13.23 -28.34
C TYR A 30 -27.20 13.01 -29.69
N GLY A 31 -27.70 12.08 -30.51
CA GLY A 31 -27.11 11.71 -31.80
C GLY A 31 -26.21 10.47 -31.73
N SER A 32 -26.34 9.59 -32.74
CA SER A 32 -25.68 8.28 -32.75
C SER A 32 -24.15 8.34 -32.75
N LEU A 33 -23.55 9.33 -33.40
CA LEU A 33 -22.09 9.48 -33.46
C LEU A 33 -21.53 9.95 -32.11
N PHE A 34 -22.16 10.96 -31.51
CA PHE A 34 -21.77 11.49 -30.21
C PHE A 34 -21.89 10.44 -29.12
N SER A 35 -23.02 9.72 -29.08
CA SER A 35 -23.26 8.61 -28.14
C SER A 35 -22.21 7.50 -28.26
N SER A 36 -21.90 7.06 -29.48
CA SER A 36 -20.89 6.02 -29.72
C SER A 36 -19.49 6.46 -29.27
N LEU A 37 -19.07 7.67 -29.65
CA LEU A 37 -17.75 8.21 -29.31
C LEU A 37 -17.56 8.38 -27.80
N MET A 38 -18.52 9.03 -27.13
CA MET A 38 -18.43 9.29 -25.68
C MET A 38 -18.51 8.00 -24.87
N THR A 39 -19.36 7.05 -25.27
CA THR A 39 -19.42 5.72 -24.62
C THR A 39 -18.10 4.98 -24.76
N GLY A 40 -17.50 4.99 -25.96
CA GLY A 40 -16.20 4.37 -26.21
C GLY A 40 -15.10 4.97 -25.34
N LEU A 41 -15.00 6.30 -25.31
CA LEU A 41 -14.03 7.03 -24.50
C LEU A 41 -14.23 6.75 -23.00
N TYR A 42 -15.47 6.79 -22.52
CA TYR A 42 -15.79 6.52 -21.12
C TYR A 42 -15.38 5.11 -20.72
N LEU A 43 -15.73 4.10 -21.52
CA LEU A 43 -15.40 2.71 -21.24
C LEU A 43 -13.89 2.46 -21.26
N THR A 44 -13.12 3.08 -22.16
CA THR A 44 -11.67 2.89 -22.21
C THR A 44 -11.01 3.49 -20.97
N PHE A 45 -11.33 4.73 -20.60
CA PHE A 45 -10.82 5.36 -19.38
C PHE A 45 -11.26 4.64 -18.10
N LYS A 46 -12.51 4.13 -18.05
CA LYS A 46 -12.97 3.33 -16.91
C LYS A 46 -12.26 2.00 -16.83
N LEU A 47 -12.06 1.32 -17.95
CA LEU A 47 -11.36 0.03 -17.97
C LEU A 47 -9.92 0.17 -17.48
N THR A 48 -9.17 1.17 -17.97
CA THR A 48 -7.81 1.43 -17.48
C THR A 48 -7.80 1.73 -15.99
N SER A 49 -8.72 2.60 -15.52
CA SER A 49 -8.84 2.95 -14.11
C SER A 49 -9.20 1.77 -13.19
N VAL A 50 -10.02 0.84 -13.66
CA VAL A 50 -10.39 -0.38 -12.92
C VAL A 50 -9.22 -1.37 -12.92
N VAL A 51 -8.56 -1.60 -14.07
CA VAL A 51 -7.41 -2.51 -14.19
C VAL A 51 -6.29 -2.10 -13.23
N GLU A 52 -5.95 -0.82 -13.16
CA GLU A 52 -4.94 -0.29 -12.22
C GLU A 52 -5.31 -0.61 -10.76
N LYS A 53 -6.56 -0.35 -10.36
CA LYS A 53 -7.02 -0.62 -8.97
C LYS A 53 -7.02 -2.10 -8.65
N VAL A 54 -7.42 -2.94 -9.61
CA VAL A 54 -7.39 -4.41 -9.47
C VAL A 54 -5.96 -4.91 -9.32
N GLN A 55 -5.02 -4.41 -10.12
CA GLN A 55 -3.61 -4.75 -10.00
C GLN A 55 -3.06 -4.35 -8.62
N CYS A 56 -3.35 -3.15 -8.13
CA CYS A 56 -2.95 -2.73 -6.78
C CYS A 56 -3.56 -3.61 -5.69
N PHE A 57 -4.84 -3.96 -5.79
CA PHE A 57 -5.51 -4.85 -4.85
C PHE A 57 -4.85 -6.25 -4.81
N PHE A 58 -4.55 -6.84 -5.97
CA PHE A 58 -3.86 -8.13 -6.03
C PHE A 58 -2.42 -8.05 -5.51
N THR A 59 -1.70 -6.95 -5.76
CA THR A 59 -0.37 -6.74 -5.18
C THR A 59 -0.44 -6.63 -3.65
N ALA A 60 -1.42 -5.90 -3.12
CA ALA A 60 -1.66 -5.82 -1.68
C ALA A 60 -2.08 -7.16 -1.06
N LEU A 61 -2.88 -7.97 -1.76
CA LEU A 61 -3.22 -9.33 -1.33
C LEU A 61 -1.99 -10.24 -1.28
N ARG A 62 -1.17 -10.22 -2.34
CA ARG A 62 0.08 -11.00 -2.40
C ARG A 62 1.06 -10.57 -1.30
N ALA A 63 1.14 -9.27 -1.01
CA ALA A 63 1.95 -8.75 0.08
C ALA A 63 1.50 -9.25 1.46
N LEU A 64 0.19 -9.43 1.68
CA LEU A 64 -0.29 -10.02 2.93
C LEU A 64 -0.12 -11.54 2.99
N SER A 65 -0.18 -12.22 1.84
CA SER A 65 0.06 -13.67 1.80
C SER A 65 1.53 -14.00 2.04
N ARG A 66 2.46 -13.14 1.57
CA ARG A 66 3.87 -13.19 1.94
C ARG A 66 4.04 -12.50 3.28
N LYS A 67 3.77 -13.22 4.36
CA LYS A 67 4.12 -12.82 5.73
C LYS A 67 5.64 -12.78 5.95
N GLU A 68 6.41 -12.33 4.95
CA GLU A 68 7.87 -12.23 5.01
C GLU A 68 8.25 -10.86 5.55
N VAL A 69 8.88 -10.91 6.73
CA VAL A 69 9.54 -9.80 7.42
C VAL A 69 10.72 -9.32 6.57
N HIS A 70 10.45 -8.57 5.50
CA HIS A 70 11.46 -8.15 4.52
C HIS A 70 12.40 -7.02 5.01
N TYR A 71 12.35 -6.62 6.28
CA TYR A 71 13.23 -5.57 6.82
C TYR A 71 14.51 -6.09 7.49
N GLY A 72 14.58 -7.37 7.85
CA GLY A 72 15.72 -7.92 8.58
C GLY A 72 15.60 -9.41 8.88
N ALA A 73 16.47 -9.89 9.77
CA ALA A 73 16.45 -11.24 10.31
C ALA A 73 16.49 -11.20 11.84
N TYR A 74 16.02 -12.25 12.51
CA TYR A 74 16.16 -12.35 13.97
C TYR A 74 17.65 -12.32 14.37
N ALA A 75 17.97 -11.47 15.32
CA ALA A 75 19.33 -11.33 15.85
C ALA A 75 19.64 -12.45 16.84
N THR A 76 20.88 -12.94 16.85
CA THR A 76 21.35 -13.89 17.87
C THR A 76 21.63 -13.18 19.19
N ALA A 77 21.67 -13.93 20.29
CA ALA A 77 21.95 -13.37 21.61
C ALA A 77 23.33 -12.67 21.68
N GLU A 78 24.32 -13.18 20.96
CA GLU A 78 25.66 -12.58 20.87
C GLU A 78 25.62 -11.23 20.15
N GLN A 79 24.82 -11.12 19.08
CA GLN A 79 24.66 -9.87 18.34
C GLN A 79 23.96 -8.80 19.17
N VAL A 80 22.95 -9.20 19.96
CA VAL A 80 22.25 -8.29 20.89
C VAL A 80 23.21 -7.80 21.96
N ASN A 81 23.97 -8.71 22.59
CA ASN A 81 24.92 -8.35 23.64
C ASN A 81 26.05 -7.42 23.13
N ALA A 82 26.46 -7.59 21.86
CA ALA A 82 27.44 -6.70 21.23
C ALA A 82 26.87 -5.30 20.87
N ALA A 83 25.57 -5.22 20.56
CA ALA A 83 24.89 -3.96 20.20
C ALA A 83 24.34 -3.20 21.43
N GLY A 84 24.25 -3.87 22.58
CA GLY A 84 23.58 -3.39 23.78
C GLY A 84 22.18 -3.99 23.92
N ASP A 85 21.85 -4.43 25.14
CA ASP A 85 20.64 -5.23 25.42
C ASP A 85 19.32 -4.43 25.38
N LEU A 86 19.40 -3.11 25.26
CA LEU A 86 18.26 -2.20 25.32
C LEU A 86 17.82 -1.75 23.91
N CYS A 87 16.53 -1.85 23.63
CA CYS A 87 15.97 -1.34 22.39
C CYS A 87 15.97 0.19 22.39
N ALA A 88 16.49 0.83 21.35
CA ALA A 88 16.50 2.30 21.26
C ALA A 88 15.11 2.94 21.05
N ILE A 89 14.06 2.14 20.80
CA ILE A 89 12.67 2.63 20.64
C ILE A 89 11.93 2.60 21.98
N CYS A 90 11.81 1.44 22.62
CA CYS A 90 11.09 1.32 23.90
C CYS A 90 11.98 1.54 25.13
N GLN A 91 13.31 1.57 24.97
CA GLN A 91 14.30 1.68 26.05
C GLN A 91 14.29 0.53 27.07
N GLU A 92 13.63 -0.57 26.73
CA GLU A 92 13.57 -1.79 27.53
C GLU A 92 14.44 -2.89 26.92
N LYS A 93 14.60 -4.00 27.64
CA LYS A 93 15.34 -5.17 27.15
C LYS A 93 14.69 -5.71 25.88
N MET A 94 15.49 -6.00 24.86
CA MET A 94 14.96 -6.42 23.56
C MET A 94 14.18 -7.75 23.65
N HIS A 95 12.93 -7.74 23.16
CA HIS A 95 12.10 -8.92 22.97
C HIS A 95 11.99 -9.22 21.47
N ALA A 96 12.23 -10.46 21.06
CA ALA A 96 12.29 -10.88 19.66
C ALA A 96 13.12 -9.89 18.79
N PRO A 97 14.43 -9.75 19.06
CA PRO A 97 15.26 -8.73 18.42
C PRO A 97 15.43 -9.00 16.92
N ILE A 98 15.23 -7.99 16.10
CA ILE A 98 15.44 -8.03 14.65
C ILE A 98 16.66 -7.18 14.28
N LEU A 99 17.62 -7.82 13.60
CA LEU A 99 18.74 -7.17 12.94
C LEU A 99 18.29 -6.66 11.56
N LEU A 100 18.24 -5.34 11.42
CA LEU A 100 17.97 -4.69 10.13
C LEU A 100 19.16 -4.83 9.17
N ARG A 101 18.91 -4.66 7.86
CA ARG A 101 19.97 -4.68 6.83
C ARG A 101 21.07 -3.63 7.06
N CYS A 102 20.75 -2.54 7.74
CA CYS A 102 21.71 -1.50 8.15
C CYS A 102 22.48 -1.84 9.44
N LYS A 103 22.34 -3.06 9.96
CA LYS A 103 22.99 -3.60 11.17
C LYS A 103 22.54 -2.99 12.51
N HIS A 104 21.39 -2.33 12.56
CA HIS A 104 20.78 -1.90 13.83
C HIS A 104 19.76 -2.93 14.33
N ILE A 105 19.64 -3.05 15.65
CA ILE A 105 18.80 -4.06 16.30
C ILE A 105 17.70 -3.38 17.13
N PHE A 106 16.47 -3.87 16.99
CA PHE A 106 15.29 -3.40 17.72
C PHE A 106 14.36 -4.56 18.04
N CYS A 107 13.39 -4.38 18.94
CA CYS A 107 12.29 -5.34 19.10
C CYS A 107 11.47 -5.45 17.79
N GLU A 108 10.99 -6.64 17.47
CA GLU A 108 10.14 -6.89 16.31
C GLU A 108 8.92 -5.97 16.28
N ASP A 109 8.19 -5.87 17.40
CA ASP A 109 6.99 -5.04 17.49
C ASP A 109 7.30 -3.55 17.34
N CYS A 110 8.35 -3.07 18.01
CA CYS A 110 8.75 -1.67 17.99
C CYS A 110 9.13 -1.21 16.58
N VAL A 111 9.92 -2.02 15.87
CA VAL A 111 10.38 -1.68 14.53
C VAL A 111 9.28 -1.86 13.48
N SER A 112 8.36 -2.80 13.71
CA SER A 112 7.18 -2.98 12.88
C SER A 112 6.26 -1.76 12.94
N GLU A 113 5.98 -1.25 14.13
CA GLU A 113 5.16 -0.04 14.31
C GLU A 113 5.83 1.19 13.69
N TRP A 114 7.14 1.34 13.87
CA TRP A 114 7.90 2.41 13.21
C TRP A 114 7.74 2.34 11.68
N PHE A 115 7.81 1.14 11.11
CA PHE A 115 7.69 0.91 9.66
C PHE A 115 6.28 1.06 9.08
N GLU A 116 5.27 1.28 9.91
CA GLU A 116 3.94 1.71 9.45
C GLU A 116 3.92 3.20 9.10
N ARG A 117 4.79 4.01 9.71
CA ARG A 117 4.85 5.47 9.50
C ARG A 117 6.03 5.91 8.65
N GLU A 118 7.20 5.33 8.89
CA GLU A 118 8.47 5.74 8.30
C GLU A 118 9.12 4.53 7.59
N ARG A 119 9.89 4.72 6.51
CA ARG A 119 10.54 3.60 5.79
C ARG A 119 12.02 3.45 6.11
N THR A 120 12.52 4.27 7.03
CA THR A 120 13.93 4.40 7.36
C THR A 120 14.25 3.88 8.75
N CYS A 121 15.50 3.46 8.97
CA CYS A 121 15.97 3.04 10.30
C CYS A 121 15.92 4.21 11.30
N PRO A 122 15.39 4.02 12.54
CA PRO A 122 15.32 5.08 13.55
C PRO A 122 16.69 5.71 13.90
N LEU A 123 17.76 4.91 13.86
CA LEU A 123 19.11 5.35 14.23
C LEU A 123 19.87 6.03 13.08
N CYS A 124 19.99 5.38 11.92
CA CYS A 124 20.82 5.89 10.82
C CYS A 124 20.07 6.43 9.62
N ARG A 125 18.72 6.38 9.63
CA ARG A 125 17.86 6.80 8.53
C ARG A 125 18.11 6.08 7.19
N ALA A 126 18.86 4.97 7.19
CA ALA A 126 19.00 4.12 6.02
C ALA A 126 17.62 3.57 5.61
N LEU A 127 17.33 3.52 4.30
CA LEU A 127 16.09 2.96 3.78
C LEU A 127 16.06 1.45 3.98
N VAL A 128 15.02 0.94 4.64
CA VAL A 128 14.91 -0.50 4.99
C VAL A 128 13.73 -1.17 4.29
N LYS A 129 12.60 -0.48 4.13
CA LYS A 129 11.38 -1.00 3.45
C LYS A 129 11.36 -0.49 2.01
N SER A 130 11.28 -1.39 1.02
CA SER A 130 11.13 -0.99 -0.39
C SER A 130 9.78 -0.31 -0.61
N ALA A 131 9.72 0.63 -1.55
CA ALA A 131 8.56 1.47 -1.84
C ALA A 131 7.38 0.72 -2.49
N ASP A 132 7.45 -0.61 -2.59
CA ASP A 132 6.56 -1.43 -3.42
C ASP A 132 5.10 -1.45 -2.91
N LEU A 133 4.88 -1.05 -1.66
CA LEU A 133 3.55 -0.86 -1.09
C LEU A 133 3.39 0.59 -0.64
N ARG A 134 2.69 1.37 -1.46
CA ARG A 134 2.11 2.65 -1.06
C ARG A 134 0.91 2.37 -0.16
N SER A 135 1.11 2.34 1.15
CA SER A 135 0.01 2.50 2.10
C SER A 135 -0.33 3.99 2.17
N PHE A 136 -1.59 4.34 1.96
CA PHE A 136 -2.10 5.70 2.15
C PHE A 136 -2.52 5.94 3.61
N GLY A 137 -1.89 5.23 4.55
CA GLY A 137 -2.12 5.39 5.98
C GLY A 137 -1.67 6.75 6.53
N ASP A 138 -0.98 7.54 5.71
CA ASP A 138 -0.59 8.93 5.96
C ASP A 138 -1.71 9.94 5.63
N GLY A 139 -2.87 9.48 5.15
CA GLY A 139 -3.98 10.33 4.76
C GLY A 139 -3.82 10.96 3.38
N SER A 140 -2.79 10.58 2.61
CA SER A 140 -2.67 11.02 1.23
C SER A 140 -3.76 10.35 0.37
N THR A 141 -4.62 11.14 -0.28
CA THR A 141 -5.56 10.57 -1.27
C THR A 141 -4.80 10.17 -2.52
N SER A 142 -5.17 9.03 -3.11
CA SER A 142 -4.59 8.58 -4.38
C SER A 142 -4.65 9.70 -5.43
N LEU A 143 -3.52 10.04 -6.06
CA LEU A 143 -3.42 11.04 -7.13
C LEU A 143 -4.17 10.67 -8.42
N PHE A 144 -4.91 9.56 -8.43
CA PHE A 144 -5.66 9.13 -9.60
C PHE A 144 -6.80 10.09 -9.90
N PHE A 145 -6.89 10.52 -11.15
CA PHE A 145 -8.04 11.27 -11.67
C PHE A 145 -9.32 10.49 -11.40
N GLN A 146 -10.22 11.06 -10.59
CA GLN A 146 -11.54 10.50 -10.34
C GLN A 146 -12.48 10.92 -11.47
N LEU A 147 -12.47 10.17 -12.56
CA LEU A 147 -13.56 10.20 -13.55
C LEU A 147 -14.73 9.40 -12.96
N PHE A 148 -15.81 10.10 -12.60
CA PHE A 148 -17.07 9.49 -12.16
C PHE A 148 -17.75 8.77 -13.31
#